data_AF-A0A1Q2H152-F1
#
_entry.id   AF-A0A1Q2H152-F1
#
_cell.length_a   1.000
_cell.length_b   1.000
_cell.length_c   1.000
_cell.angle_alpha   90.00
_cell.angle_beta   90.00
_cell.angle_gamma   90.00
#
_symmetry.space_group_name_H-M   'P 1'
#
loop_
_entity.id
_entity.type
_entity.pdbx_description
1 polymer ?
#
loop_
_entity_poly.entity_id
_entity_poly.type
_entity_poly.pdbx_seq_one_letter_code
_entity_poly.pdbx_strand_id
1 'polypeptide(L)'
;MIDKAIIEQLKKDVGNELAVELLKTFVNESKKTVAILISKNELSEIEMSAHSLKSSCYSFGASDLGDTCKQIEALVKVEHSQKDLNTLLKTADEQSKVTFKKLATIIENIQI
;
A
#
# COMPACT_ATOMS: atom_id res chain seq x y z
N MET A 1 9.68 2.02 -1.94
CA MET A 1 10.45 1.31 -2.97
C MET A 1 9.54 0.22 -3.51
N ILE A 2 9.67 -0.17 -4.77
CA ILE A 2 8.92 -1.31 -5.31
C ILE A 2 9.91 -2.45 -5.45
N ASP A 3 9.68 -3.55 -4.73
CA ASP A 3 10.44 -4.77 -4.87
C ASP A 3 10.06 -5.47 -6.18
N LYS A 4 10.95 -5.33 -7.17
CA LYS A 4 10.76 -5.92 -8.49
C LYS A 4 10.82 -7.44 -8.46
N ALA A 5 11.50 -8.06 -7.50
CA ALA A 5 11.60 -9.51 -7.43
C ALA A 5 10.23 -10.14 -7.17
N ILE A 6 9.41 -9.51 -6.32
CA ILE A 6 8.02 -9.94 -6.05
C ILE A 6 7.17 -9.85 -7.32
N ILE A 7 7.31 -8.77 -8.10
CA ILE A 7 6.57 -8.59 -9.36
C ILE A 7 7.01 -9.62 -10.40
N GLU A 8 8.31 -9.88 -10.53
CA GLU A 8 8.83 -10.90 -11.43
C GLU A 8 8.39 -12.30 -11.02
N GLN A 9 8.29 -12.58 -9.72
CA GLN A 9 7.76 -13.85 -9.24
C GLN A 9 6.27 -13.98 -9.55
N LEU A 10 5.46 -12.94 -9.29
CA LEU A 10 4.04 -12.92 -9.66
C LEU A 10 3.84 -13.23 -11.15
N LYS A 11 4.62 -12.59 -12.03
CA LYS A 11 4.57 -12.85 -13.48
C LYS A 11 4.89 -14.30 -13.82
N LYS A 12 5.84 -14.93 -13.13
CA LYS A 12 6.16 -16.36 -13.34
C LYS A 12 5.03 -17.28 -12.88
N ASP A 13 4.37 -16.92 -11.79
CA ASP A 13 3.35 -17.75 -11.16
C ASP A 13 2.02 -17.72 -11.94
N VAL A 14 1.64 -16.57 -12.47
CA VAL A 14 0.31 -16.37 -13.10
C VAL A 14 0.34 -15.95 -14.57
N GLY A 15 1.52 -15.70 -15.13
CA GLY A 15 1.67 -15.12 -16.47
C GLY A 15 1.53 -13.59 -16.50
N ASN A 16 2.01 -12.96 -17.57
CA ASN A 16 2.08 -11.50 -17.67
C ASN A 16 0.69 -10.83 -17.67
N GLU A 17 -0.27 -11.37 -18.42
CA GLU A 17 -1.62 -10.82 -18.55
C GLU A 17 -2.34 -10.76 -17.19
N LEU A 18 -2.41 -11.89 -16.49
CA LEU A 18 -3.05 -11.96 -15.17
C LEU A 18 -2.27 -11.17 -14.11
N ALA A 19 -0.93 -11.14 -14.17
CA ALA A 19 -0.14 -10.29 -13.28
C ALA A 19 -0.47 -8.81 -13.44
N VAL A 20 -0.66 -8.34 -14.68
CA VAL A 20 -1.10 -6.95 -14.96
C VAL A 20 -2.47 -6.66 -14.35
N GLU A 21 -3.44 -7.57 -14.47
CA GLU A 21 -4.77 -7.41 -13.88
C GLU A 21 -4.74 -7.36 -12.35
N LEU A 22 -3.95 -8.24 -11.73
CA LEU A 22 -3.77 -8.27 -10.28
C LEU A 22 -3.11 -6.99 -9.76
N LEU A 23 -2.07 -6.49 -10.45
CA LEU A 23 -1.42 -5.22 -10.10
C LEU A 23 -2.38 -4.03 -10.24
N LYS A 24 -3.20 -3.98 -11.31
CA LYS A 24 -4.23 -2.95 -11.49
C LYS A 24 -5.27 -3.01 -10.38
N THR A 25 -5.74 -4.20 -10.04
CA THR A 25 -6.69 -4.43 -8.94
C THR A 25 -6.11 -3.95 -7.61
N PHE A 26 -4.88 -4.34 -7.30
CA PHE A 26 -4.16 -3.86 -6.12
C PHE A 26 -4.10 -2.33 -6.06
N VAL A 27 -3.70 -1.67 -7.15
CA VAL A 27 -3.62 -0.20 -7.19
C VAL A 27 -4.97 0.44 -6.95
N ASN A 28 -6.03 -0.07 -7.58
CA ASN A 28 -7.37 0.50 -7.47
C ASN A 28 -7.96 0.33 -6.07
N GLU A 29 -7.87 -0.85 -5.48
CA GLU A 29 -8.36 -1.10 -4.13
C GLU A 29 -7.52 -0.36 -3.09
N SER A 30 -6.19 -0.36 -3.23
CA SER A 30 -5.30 0.36 -2.30
C SER A 30 -5.54 1.86 -2.29
N LYS A 31 -5.87 2.49 -3.44
CA LYS A 31 -6.26 3.91 -3.48
C LYS A 31 -7.49 4.21 -2.63
N LYS A 32 -8.51 3.33 -2.68
CA LYS A 32 -9.72 3.48 -1.86
C LYS A 32 -9.37 3.33 -0.38
N THR A 33 -8.58 2.32 -0.03
CA THR A 33 -8.17 2.07 1.35
C THR A 33 -7.31 3.21 1.91
N VAL A 34 -6.40 3.80 1.13
CA VAL A 34 -5.64 4.99 1.53
C VAL A 34 -6.57 6.18 1.78
N ALA A 35 -7.53 6.43 0.90
CA ALA A 35 -8.48 7.53 1.08
C ALA A 35 -9.29 7.39 2.38
N ILE A 36 -9.67 6.15 2.73
CA ILE A 36 -10.30 5.85 4.02
C ILE A 36 -9.29 6.10 5.15
N LEU A 37 -8.10 5.51 5.10
CA LEU A 37 -7.06 5.63 6.13
C LEU A 37 -6.78 7.08 6.53
N ILE A 38 -6.74 8.01 5.56
CA ILE A 38 -6.38 9.42 5.80
C ILE A 38 -7.57 10.34 6.12
N SER A 39 -8.80 9.86 5.94
CA SER A 39 -10.02 10.68 6.16
C SER A 39 -10.72 10.37 7.49
N LYS A 40 -10.37 9.27 8.14
CA LYS A 40 -11.00 8.82 9.39
C LYS A 40 -10.26 9.36 10.62
N ASN A 41 -11.02 9.62 11.68
CA ASN A 41 -10.49 9.99 12.99
C ASN A 41 -10.63 8.85 14.02
N GLU A 42 -11.42 7.82 13.71
CA GLU A 42 -11.64 6.67 14.59
C GLU A 42 -10.47 5.71 14.51
N LEU A 43 -9.80 5.47 15.64
CA LEU A 43 -8.59 4.66 15.73
C LEU A 43 -8.78 3.22 15.22
N SER A 44 -9.95 2.63 15.47
CA SER A 44 -10.27 1.27 15.01
C SER A 44 -10.37 1.18 13.48
N GLU A 45 -10.92 2.20 12.82
CA GLU A 45 -10.99 2.24 11.35
C GLU A 45 -9.62 2.50 10.72
N ILE A 46 -8.81 3.35 11.35
CA ILE A 46 -7.42 3.59 10.97
C ILE A 46 -6.62 2.28 11.08
N GLU A 47 -6.76 1.54 12.20
CA GLU A 47 -6.10 0.26 12.40
C GLU A 47 -6.48 -0.74 11.30
N MET A 48 -7.78 -0.95 11.04
CA MET A 48 -8.25 -1.89 10.03
C MET A 48 -7.75 -1.52 8.63
N SER A 49 -7.79 -0.24 8.29
CA SER A 49 -7.33 0.25 6.98
C SER A 49 -5.82 0.06 6.82
N ALA A 50 -5.04 0.39 7.86
CA ALA A 50 -3.60 0.19 7.89
C ALA A 50 -3.24 -1.31 7.79
N HIS A 51 -3.95 -2.17 8.52
CA HIS A 51 -3.75 -3.62 8.46
C HIS A 51 -3.99 -4.20 7.06
N SER A 52 -5.13 -3.84 6.44
CA SER A 52 -5.49 -4.28 5.10
C SER A 52 -4.49 -3.80 4.04
N LEU A 53 -4.11 -2.52 4.12
CA LEU A 53 -3.17 -1.91 3.18
C LEU A 53 -1.77 -2.49 3.34
N LYS A 54 -1.31 -2.73 4.57
CA LYS A 54 -0.02 -3.38 4.88
C LYS A 54 0.11 -4.72 4.16
N SER A 55 -0.85 -5.62 4.36
CA SER A 55 -0.83 -6.96 3.76
C SER A 55 -0.79 -6.88 2.24
N SER A 56 -1.64 -6.03 1.66
CA SER A 56 -1.68 -5.81 0.22
C SER A 56 -0.34 -5.27 -0.30
N CYS A 57 0.26 -4.29 0.38
CA CYS A 57 1.54 -3.71 -0.01
C CYS A 57 2.66 -4.76 -0.06
N TYR A 58 2.76 -5.63 0.94
CA TYR A 58 3.79 -6.67 0.95
C TYR A 58 3.57 -7.70 -0.16
N SER A 59 2.32 -8.07 -0.47
CA SER A 59 2.02 -9.01 -1.57
C SER A 59 2.45 -8.49 -2.95
N PHE A 60 2.51 -7.17 -3.14
CA PHE A 60 2.86 -6.54 -4.43
C PHE A 60 4.17 -5.75 -4.39
N GLY A 61 4.99 -5.96 -3.36
CA GLY A 61 6.34 -5.39 -3.24
C GLY A 61 6.39 -3.89 -2.92
N ALA A 62 5.30 -3.28 -2.47
CA ALA A 62 5.24 -1.88 -2.06
C ALA A 62 5.71 -1.68 -0.59
N SER A 63 6.90 -2.18 -0.26
CA SER A 63 7.34 -2.36 1.14
C SER A 63 7.34 -1.08 1.96
N ASP A 64 7.83 0.06 1.45
CA ASP A 64 7.86 1.32 2.24
C ASP A 64 6.45 1.74 2.70
N LEU A 65 5.44 1.63 1.84
CA LEU A 65 4.06 1.94 2.22
C LEU A 65 3.54 0.90 3.22
N GLY A 66 3.86 -0.37 3.02
CA GLY A 66 3.53 -1.45 3.96
C GLY A 66 4.15 -1.24 5.35
N ASP A 67 5.40 -0.81 5.41
CA ASP A 67 6.13 -0.52 6.65
C ASP A 67 5.52 0.68 7.38
N THR A 68 5.15 1.74 6.67
CA THR A 68 4.44 2.88 7.27
C THR A 68 3.06 2.45 7.79
N CYS A 69 2.32 1.63 7.05
CA CYS A 69 1.04 1.08 7.52
C CYS A 69 1.22 0.22 8.76
N LYS A 70 2.28 -0.60 8.83
CA LYS A 70 2.64 -1.36 10.03
C LYS A 70 2.93 -0.45 11.22
N GLN A 71 3.61 0.68 11.01
CA GLN A 71 3.85 1.66 12.07
C GLN A 71 2.55 2.32 12.55
N ILE A 72 1.64 2.68 11.63
CA ILE A 72 0.33 3.22 11.98
C ILE A 72 -0.46 2.22 12.83
N GLU A 73 -0.56 0.96 12.37
CA GLU A 73 -1.25 -0.12 13.08
C GLU A 73 -0.69 -0.34 14.49
N ALA A 74 0.63 -0.24 14.67
CA ALA A 74 1.25 -0.37 15.98
C ALA A 74 1.01 0.87 16.86
N LEU A 75 1.08 2.07 16.29
CA LEU A 75 0.93 3.33 17.02
C LEU A 75 -0.47 3.49 17.60
N VAL A 76 -1.52 3.16 16.84
CA VAL A 76 -2.92 3.30 17.29
C VAL A 76 -3.32 2.34 18.42
N LYS A 77 -2.51 1.30 18.67
CA LYS A 77 -2.71 0.30 19.75
C LYS A 77 -2.14 0.72 21.10
N VAL A 78 -1.38 1.80 21.14
CA VAL A 78 -0.74 2.32 22.34
C VAL A 78 -1.12 3.77 22.57
N GLU A 79 -0.81 4.30 23.75
CA GLU A 79 -0.91 5.74 23.98
C GLU A 79 0.07 6.47 23.05
N HIS A 80 -0.45 7.44 22.28
CA HIS A 80 0.31 8.17 21.28
C HIS A 80 -0.17 9.62 21.20
N SER A 81 0.67 10.49 20.65
CA SER A 81 0.26 11.86 20.36
C SER A 81 -0.47 11.91 19.00
N GLN A 82 -1.48 12.78 18.91
CA GLN A 82 -2.16 13.05 17.63
C GLN A 82 -1.18 13.52 16.54
N LYS A 83 -0.10 14.21 16.95
CA LYS A 83 0.94 14.70 16.03
C LYS A 83 1.70 13.54 15.38
N ASP A 84 2.04 12.51 16.14
CA ASP A 84 2.78 11.35 15.62
C ASP A 84 1.91 10.56 14.63
N LEU A 85 0.64 10.34 14.97
CA LEU A 85 -0.32 9.69 14.08
C LEU A 85 -0.50 10.49 12.79
N ASN A 86 -0.73 11.80 12.87
CA ASN A 86 -0.90 12.66 11.70
C ASN A 86 0.36 12.67 10.80
N THR A 87 1.55 12.58 11.39
CA THR A 87 2.82 12.52 10.66
C THR A 87 2.91 11.22 9.85
N LEU A 88 2.55 10.08 10.45
CA LEU A 88 2.52 8.79 9.75
C LEU A 88 1.43 8.74 8.68
N LEU A 89 0.22 9.24 8.96
CA LEU A 89 -0.87 9.30 7.98
C LEU A 89 -0.48 10.14 6.75
N LYS A 90 0.14 11.29 6.97
CA LYS A 90 0.68 12.12 5.87
C LYS A 90 1.78 11.39 5.09
N THR A 91 2.67 10.70 5.79
CA THR A 91 3.73 9.91 5.15
C THR A 91 3.15 8.80 4.27
N ALA A 92 2.12 8.08 4.77
CA ALA A 92 1.42 7.06 4.01
C ALA A 92 0.73 7.63 2.76
N ASP A 93 0.08 8.79 2.86
CA ASP A 93 -0.53 9.48 1.71
C ASP A 93 0.52 9.80 0.63
N GLU A 94 1.62 10.44 1.00
CA GLU A 94 2.70 10.80 0.07
C GLU A 94 3.36 9.57 -0.56
N GLN A 95 3.67 8.55 0.24
CA GLN A 95 4.22 7.29 -0.24
C GLN A 95 3.27 6.55 -1.17
N SER A 96 1.95 6.59 -0.91
CA SER A 96 0.95 5.94 -1.76
C SER A 96 0.95 6.52 -3.17
N LYS A 97 1.00 7.85 -3.30
CA LYS A 97 1.04 8.55 -4.59
C LYS A 97 2.25 8.14 -5.41
N VAL A 98 3.43 8.09 -4.75
CA VAL A 98 4.67 7.66 -5.40
C VAL A 98 4.62 6.19 -5.80
N THR A 99 4.12 5.33 -4.91
CA THR A 99 3.96 3.88 -5.13
C THR A 99 3.07 3.59 -6.32
N PHE A 100 1.87 4.18 -6.37
CA PHE A 100 0.92 3.95 -7.46
C PHE A 100 1.44 4.50 -8.80
N LYS A 101 2.16 5.63 -8.80
CA LYS A 101 2.80 6.14 -10.00
C LYS A 101 3.86 5.17 -10.53
N LYS A 102 4.71 4.62 -9.64
CA LYS A 102 5.75 3.64 -10.03
C LYS A 102 5.14 2.34 -10.55
N LEU A 103 4.09 1.84 -9.91
CA LEU A 103 3.40 0.64 -10.35
C LEU A 103 2.69 0.83 -11.69
N ALA A 104 2.07 1.99 -11.94
CA ALA A 104 1.52 2.32 -13.25
C ALA A 104 2.59 2.23 -14.35
N THR A 105 3.77 2.82 -14.12
CA THR A 105 4.90 2.70 -15.05
C THR A 105 5.37 1.26 -15.22
N ILE A 106 5.38 0.44 -14.17
CA ILE A 106 5.76 -0.98 -14.29
C ILE A 106 4.73 -1.73 -15.15
N ILE A 107 3.44 -1.54 -14.89
CA ILE A 107 2.34 -2.16 -15.63
C ILE A 107 2.43 -1.84 -17.13
N GLU A 108 2.69 -0.58 -17.49
CA GLU A 108 2.86 -0.14 -18.88
C GLU A 108 4.03 -0.81 -19.61
N ASN A 109 5.05 -1.26 -18.86
CA ASN A 109 6.26 -1.87 -19.42
C ASN A 109 6.21 -3.41 -19.44
N ILE A 110 5.16 -4.04 -18.91
CA ILE A 110 4.99 -5.48 -19.01
C ILE A 110 4.47 -5.79 -20.41
N GLN A 111 5.28 -6.52 -21.20
CA GLN A 111 4.85 -7.05 -22.50
C GLN A 111 3.80 -8.14 -22.28
N ILE A 112 2.62 -7.95 -22.85
CA ILE A 112 1.49 -8.88 -22.81
C ILE A 112 1.50 -9.72 -24.08
#